data_AF-A0A2G5V641-F1
#
_entry.id   AF-A0A2G5V641-F1
#
_cell.length_a   1.000
_cell.length_b   1.000
_cell.length_c   1.000
_cell.angle_alpha   90.00
_cell.angle_beta   90.00
_cell.angle_gamma   90.00
#
_symmetry.space_group_name_H-M   'P 1'
#
loop_
_entity.id
_entity.type
_entity.pdbx_description
1 polymer ?
#
loop_
_entity_poly.entity_id
_entity_poly.type
_entity_poly.pdbx_seq_one_letter_code
_entity_poly.pdbx_strand_id
1 'polypeptide(L)'
;MSNNDNTADPGDVSQVDPTVKTPENLKEIDEIKQTLKRKFDEVSEKLQSIEASISKIPKIENDEKSIESTENEADSSKNSSNSIESTVSKAIQKSEKRFVLKNVFKDVENFEEGVSYITKFETHFNVDSSIHLKRSDGHLAFFVSIRGSENATEWSVETKVDLKIDGPNQKSQVLNFEHRYEKDEGWGFPEFLKWDEMKNEYLVDGNLTVEAHVEIIETSGIGKEKIRTFDESQKDVSDLVVSVRNTKFYVAKMFLAAQSSFFKALLLGNFAESKKSEITLTGIDPTDFHYFLEVLYGEWAMDESTVEGVALLADMYDAPTAIRRCESFLLNESKKSLKKKLQMATRYHLENLKKKCLEEIKTATDLRSVLPADLNDLDPKVMSELFKKSISFH
;
A
#
# COMPACT_ATOMS: atom_id res chain seq x y z
N MET A 1 67.00 38.00 -43.82
CA MET A 1 68.20 38.49 -43.10
C MET A 1 67.76 39.60 -42.18
N SER A 2 68.17 39.47 -40.93
CA SER A 2 68.07 40.30 -39.71
C SER A 2 67.42 41.69 -39.77
N ASN A 3 66.62 42.03 -38.75
CA ASN A 3 67.08 42.89 -37.64
C ASN A 3 66.02 43.03 -36.51
N ASN A 4 66.51 42.89 -35.28
CA ASN A 4 65.93 43.43 -34.05
C ASN A 4 66.05 44.97 -34.05
N ASP A 5 65.12 45.67 -33.41
CA ASP A 5 65.38 46.37 -32.13
C ASP A 5 64.18 47.22 -31.65
N ASN A 6 63.77 46.92 -30.41
CA ASN A 6 63.51 47.80 -29.26
C ASN A 6 62.84 49.20 -29.38
N THR A 7 61.93 49.37 -28.41
CA THR A 7 61.61 50.56 -27.58
C THR A 7 60.74 51.69 -28.14
N ALA A 8 59.55 51.85 -27.54
CA ALA A 8 59.10 53.11 -26.92
C ALA A 8 57.74 52.93 -26.19
N ASP A 9 57.73 53.18 -24.89
CA ASP A 9 56.61 53.72 -24.11
C ASP A 9 57.16 55.01 -23.47
N PRO A 10 56.41 56.14 -23.44
CA PRO A 10 55.50 56.40 -22.32
C PRO A 10 54.22 57.20 -22.71
N GLY A 11 53.09 56.87 -22.08
CA GLY A 11 51.87 57.68 -22.14
C GLY A 11 50.87 57.36 -21.02
N ASP A 12 51.14 57.88 -19.83
CA ASP A 12 50.27 57.95 -18.65
C ASP A 12 49.06 58.88 -18.90
N VAL A 13 47.83 58.46 -18.55
CA VAL A 13 46.85 59.18 -17.69
C VAL A 13 45.77 58.20 -17.17
N SER A 14 45.81 57.95 -15.87
CA SER A 14 44.73 57.57 -14.92
C SER A 14 43.24 57.66 -15.33
N GLN A 15 42.43 56.63 -14.99
CA GLN A 15 41.39 56.69 -13.91
C GLN A 15 40.60 55.37 -13.75
N VAL A 16 40.10 55.18 -12.53
CA VAL A 16 39.60 53.97 -11.85
C VAL A 16 38.09 53.77 -12.04
N ASP A 17 37.61 52.52 -12.17
CA ASP A 17 36.38 52.09 -11.46
C ASP A 17 36.27 50.54 -11.32
N PRO A 18 36.40 49.97 -10.10
CA PRO A 18 36.06 48.59 -9.80
C PRO A 18 34.72 48.55 -9.05
N THR A 19 33.61 48.50 -9.78
CA THR A 19 32.31 48.14 -9.18
C THR A 19 31.56 47.13 -10.05
N VAL A 20 32.04 45.89 -10.07
CA VAL A 20 31.18 44.75 -10.41
C VAL A 20 30.31 44.47 -9.18
N LYS A 21 29.11 45.05 -9.17
CA LYS A 21 28.07 44.72 -8.18
C LYS A 21 27.70 43.25 -8.34
N THR A 22 27.99 42.43 -7.33
CA THR A 22 27.44 41.08 -7.21
C THR A 22 25.90 41.18 -7.20
N PRO A 23 25.17 40.41 -8.04
CA PRO A 23 23.71 40.49 -8.08
C PRO A 23 23.12 40.15 -6.70
N GLU A 24 22.26 41.00 -6.16
CA GLU A 24 21.62 40.84 -4.83
C GLU A 24 20.93 39.46 -4.67
N ASN A 25 20.41 38.89 -5.77
CA ASN A 25 19.77 37.57 -5.80
C ASN A 25 20.68 36.39 -5.42
N LEU A 26 22.01 36.48 -5.60
CA LEU A 26 22.92 35.37 -5.23
C LEU A 26 23.13 35.30 -3.72
N LYS A 27 23.15 36.44 -3.02
CA LYS A 27 23.31 36.48 -1.56
C LYS A 27 22.06 35.96 -0.85
N GLU A 28 20.87 36.31 -1.34
CA GLU A 28 19.61 35.77 -0.81
C GLU A 28 19.51 34.24 -0.96
N ILE A 29 19.95 33.68 -2.08
CA ILE A 29 19.95 32.21 -2.30
C ILE A 29 20.88 31.50 -1.31
N ASP A 30 22.05 32.07 -1.02
CA ASP A 30 23.01 31.48 -0.09
C ASP A 30 22.52 31.58 1.37
N GLU A 31 21.86 32.67 1.74
CA GLU A 31 21.20 32.83 3.05
C GLU A 31 20.03 31.84 3.23
N ILE A 32 19.23 31.62 2.18
CA ILE A 32 18.16 30.62 2.17
C ILE A 32 18.73 29.21 2.32
N LYS A 33 19.80 28.87 1.60
CA LYS A 33 20.48 27.56 1.71
C LYS A 33 21.05 27.32 3.11
N GLN A 34 21.69 28.34 3.71
CA GLN A 34 22.22 28.24 5.07
C GLN A 34 21.09 28.06 6.09
N THR A 35 19.99 28.80 5.91
CA THR A 35 18.80 28.67 6.78
C THR A 35 18.16 27.30 6.68
N LEU A 36 18.04 26.75 5.48
CA LEU A 36 17.54 25.40 5.23
C LEU A 36 18.45 24.33 5.86
N LYS A 37 19.76 24.47 5.71
CA LYS A 37 20.72 23.54 6.31
C LYS A 37 20.63 23.54 7.83
N ARG A 38 20.56 24.72 8.45
CA ARG A 38 20.37 24.86 9.90
C ARG A 38 19.08 24.16 10.37
N LYS A 39 17.97 24.35 9.67
CA LYS A 39 16.69 23.68 10.00
C LYS A 39 16.78 22.16 9.84
N PHE A 40 17.51 21.68 8.83
CA PHE A 40 17.72 20.26 8.61
C PHE A 40 18.53 19.62 9.74
N ASP A 41 19.62 20.27 10.15
CA ASP A 41 20.46 19.80 11.25
C ASP A 41 19.66 19.75 12.57
N GLU A 42 18.83 20.77 12.83
CA GLU A 42 17.96 20.84 14.02
C GLU A 42 16.89 19.73 14.06
N VAL A 43 16.37 19.32 12.90
CA VAL A 43 15.44 18.18 12.80
C VAL A 43 16.18 16.85 13.01
N SER A 44 17.39 16.72 12.47
CA SER A 44 18.24 15.52 12.63
C SER A 44 18.58 15.26 14.11
N GLU A 45 18.95 16.30 14.85
CA GLU A 45 19.23 16.19 16.29
C GLU A 45 17.98 15.77 17.10
N LYS A 46 16.81 16.32 16.76
CA LYS A 46 15.55 15.92 17.40
C LYS A 46 15.20 14.47 17.12
N LEU A 47 15.45 13.99 15.91
CA LEU A 47 15.22 12.59 15.55
C LEU A 47 16.09 11.64 16.37
N GLN A 48 17.40 11.94 16.47
CA GLN A 48 18.32 11.16 17.30
C GLN A 48 17.93 11.16 18.78
N SER A 49 17.44 12.29 19.29
CA SER A 49 16.92 12.39 20.67
C SER A 49 15.67 11.51 20.89
N ILE A 50 14.79 11.41 19.90
CA ILE A 50 13.60 10.55 19.97
C ILE A 50 14.01 9.07 19.92
N GLU A 51 14.91 8.68 19.01
CA GLU A 51 15.42 7.31 18.92
C GLU A 51 16.09 6.86 20.23
N ALA A 52 16.92 7.71 20.83
CA ALA A 52 17.53 7.46 22.12
C ALA A 52 16.51 7.33 23.26
N SER A 53 15.35 7.97 23.14
CA SER A 53 14.25 7.88 24.11
C SER A 53 13.45 6.59 23.93
N ILE A 54 13.21 6.17 22.68
CA ILE A 54 12.54 4.90 22.35
C ILE A 54 13.39 3.71 22.78
N SER A 55 14.71 3.78 22.64
CA SER A 55 15.64 2.71 23.09
C SER A 55 15.65 2.50 24.60
N LYS A 56 15.09 3.43 25.40
CA LYS A 56 14.99 3.33 26.86
C LYS A 56 13.66 2.75 27.33
N ILE A 57 12.72 2.48 26.41
CA ILE A 57 11.47 1.81 26.73
C ILE A 57 11.80 0.32 26.98
N PRO A 58 11.46 -0.25 28.16
CA PRO A 58 11.70 -1.66 28.43
C PRO A 58 10.96 -2.52 27.41
N LYS A 59 11.66 -3.49 26.81
CA LYS A 59 11.00 -4.56 26.05
C LYS A 59 10.19 -5.41 27.03
N ILE A 60 8.91 -5.57 26.75
CA ILE A 60 8.09 -6.58 27.42
C ILE A 60 8.56 -7.93 26.90
N GLU A 61 9.44 -8.59 27.66
CA GLU A 61 9.78 -9.99 27.45
C GLU A 61 8.62 -10.84 27.99
N ASN A 62 7.97 -11.58 27.10
CA ASN A 62 7.10 -12.69 27.50
C ASN A 62 8.02 -13.82 27.98
N ASP A 63 8.21 -13.90 29.30
CA ASP A 63 8.90 -15.00 29.97
C ASP A 63 8.12 -16.31 29.78
N GLU A 64 8.55 -17.16 28.86
CA GLU A 64 8.23 -18.60 28.88
C GLU A 64 9.04 -19.25 29.99
N LYS A 65 8.40 -19.51 31.13
CA LYS A 65 8.93 -20.39 32.17
C LYS A 65 8.88 -21.84 31.71
N SER A 66 10.06 -22.43 31.60
CA SER A 66 10.30 -23.87 31.59
C SER A 66 9.67 -24.55 32.81
N ILE A 67 8.92 -25.63 32.57
CA ILE A 67 8.61 -26.64 33.59
C ILE A 67 9.13 -27.98 33.08
N GLU A 68 10.20 -28.41 33.72
CA GLU A 68 10.77 -29.74 33.67
C GLU A 68 10.16 -30.53 34.84
N SER A 69 9.50 -31.65 34.58
CA SER A 69 9.28 -32.69 35.60
C SER A 69 8.88 -34.04 34.98
N THR A 70 9.86 -34.95 35.00
CA THR A 70 9.80 -36.36 35.43
C THR A 70 8.79 -37.33 34.82
N GLU A 71 9.37 -38.39 34.25
CA GLU A 71 8.80 -39.71 33.96
C GLU A 71 8.08 -40.35 35.17
N ASN A 72 6.97 -41.03 34.90
CA ASN A 72 6.68 -42.39 35.41
C ASN A 72 5.52 -43.02 34.64
N GLU A 73 5.73 -44.25 34.20
CA GLU A 73 4.77 -45.15 33.56
C GLU A 73 3.72 -45.68 34.56
N ALA A 74 2.46 -45.85 34.11
CA ALA A 74 1.71 -47.12 34.12
C ALA A 74 0.18 -46.93 34.01
N ASP A 75 -0.33 -47.33 32.85
CA ASP A 75 -1.49 -48.21 32.59
C ASP A 75 -2.96 -47.83 32.91
N SER A 76 -3.80 -48.27 31.96
CA SER A 76 -5.25 -48.55 31.97
C SER A 76 -6.26 -47.45 31.59
N SER A 77 -6.64 -47.52 30.31
CA SER A 77 -8.02 -47.46 29.77
C SER A 77 -9.08 -46.58 30.45
N LYS A 78 -9.52 -45.53 29.73
CA LYS A 78 -10.94 -45.25 29.43
C LYS A 78 -11.06 -44.08 28.45
N ASN A 79 -11.49 -44.39 27.23
CA ASN A 79 -11.89 -43.41 26.22
C ASN A 79 -13.10 -42.63 26.71
N SER A 80 -12.93 -41.34 26.96
CA SER A 80 -13.98 -40.35 26.93
C SER A 80 -13.52 -39.21 26.05
N SER A 81 -14.17 -39.08 24.91
CA SER A 81 -14.08 -38.01 23.95
C SER A 81 -14.19 -36.66 24.63
N ASN A 82 -13.14 -35.84 24.54
CA ASN A 82 -13.19 -34.39 24.64
C ASN A 82 -12.02 -33.87 23.82
N SER A 83 -12.26 -33.67 22.52
CA SER A 83 -11.37 -32.88 21.68
C SER A 83 -11.35 -31.47 22.25
N ILE A 84 -10.23 -31.12 22.86
CA ILE A 84 -9.89 -29.75 23.22
C ILE A 84 -9.82 -28.99 21.90
N GLU A 85 -10.92 -28.31 21.62
CA GLU A 85 -11.05 -27.32 20.56
C GLU A 85 -9.97 -26.28 20.85
N SER A 86 -8.89 -26.33 20.05
CA SER A 86 -7.80 -25.36 20.13
C SER A 86 -8.41 -24.00 19.86
N THR A 87 -8.68 -23.28 20.93
CA THR A 87 -9.12 -21.89 20.94
C THR A 87 -7.91 -21.05 20.52
N VAL A 88 -7.57 -21.14 19.24
CA VAL A 88 -6.80 -20.10 18.56
C VAL A 88 -7.77 -18.94 18.49
N SER A 89 -7.57 -17.99 19.39
CA SER A 89 -8.26 -16.71 19.44
C SER A 89 -8.49 -16.20 18.01
N LYS A 90 -9.77 -15.93 17.68
CA LYS A 90 -10.21 -15.14 16.53
C LYS A 90 -9.69 -13.69 16.63
N ALA A 91 -8.38 -13.51 16.71
CA ALA A 91 -7.75 -12.32 16.18
C ALA A 91 -7.75 -12.54 14.66
N ILE A 92 -8.80 -12.06 14.00
CA ILE A 92 -8.80 -11.88 12.55
C ILE A 92 -7.54 -11.08 12.26
N GLN A 93 -6.52 -11.74 11.69
CA GLN A 93 -5.37 -11.02 11.17
C GLN A 93 -5.88 -10.07 10.11
N LYS A 94 -5.56 -8.79 10.29
CA LYS A 94 -5.92 -7.70 9.39
C LYS A 94 -5.47 -8.07 7.97
N SER A 95 -6.37 -8.01 7.01
CA SER A 95 -6.04 -8.24 5.61
C SER A 95 -5.08 -7.15 5.14
N GLU A 96 -4.00 -7.55 4.46
CA GLU A 96 -3.07 -6.60 3.83
C GLU A 96 -3.62 -6.04 2.51
N LYS A 97 -4.75 -6.57 2.03
CA LYS A 97 -5.48 -6.13 0.84
C LYS A 97 -6.35 -4.91 1.15
N ARG A 98 -5.69 -3.80 1.49
CA ARG A 98 -6.30 -2.54 1.93
C ARG A 98 -6.02 -1.37 1.00
N PHE A 99 -6.87 -0.35 0.96
CA PHE A 99 -6.59 0.91 0.26
C PHE A 99 -7.41 2.03 0.85
N VAL A 100 -7.06 3.27 0.53
CA VAL A 100 -7.77 4.47 1.00
C VAL A 100 -8.32 5.20 -0.21
N LEU A 101 -9.62 5.42 -0.23
CA LEU A 101 -10.26 6.41 -1.09
C LEU A 101 -10.27 7.72 -0.33
N LYS A 102 -9.69 8.78 -0.88
CA LYS A 102 -9.65 10.10 -0.25
C LYS A 102 -10.11 11.13 -1.26
N ASN A 103 -11.05 11.97 -0.86
CA ASN A 103 -11.54 13.02 -1.74
C ASN A 103 -11.93 14.29 -0.97
N VAL A 104 -11.72 15.43 -1.63
CA VAL A 104 -12.20 16.74 -1.16
C VAL A 104 -13.43 17.11 -1.97
N PHE A 105 -14.59 17.06 -1.35
CA PHE A 105 -15.83 17.56 -1.95
C PHE A 105 -15.91 19.07 -1.78
N LYS A 106 -16.25 19.76 -2.86
CA LYS A 106 -16.35 21.22 -2.89
C LYS A 106 -17.79 21.65 -2.68
N ASP A 107 -17.94 22.82 -2.07
CA ASP A 107 -19.23 23.50 -1.91
C ASP A 107 -20.31 22.60 -1.27
N VAL A 108 -19.90 21.83 -0.26
CA VAL A 108 -20.75 20.78 0.33
C VAL A 108 -21.94 21.37 1.06
N GLU A 109 -21.81 22.58 1.59
CA GLU A 109 -22.90 23.28 2.24
C GLU A 109 -24.12 23.54 1.34
N ASN A 110 -23.90 23.56 0.02
CA ASN A 110 -24.91 23.81 -1.00
C ASN A 110 -25.38 22.53 -1.71
N PHE A 111 -25.03 21.35 -1.20
CA PHE A 111 -25.57 20.09 -1.73
C PHE A 111 -27.11 20.09 -1.68
N GLU A 112 -27.68 19.70 -2.81
CA GLU A 112 -29.13 19.57 -2.98
C GLU A 112 -29.65 18.34 -2.23
N GLU A 113 -30.81 18.51 -1.60
CA GLU A 113 -31.51 17.43 -0.89
C GLU A 113 -31.83 16.29 -1.87
N GLY A 114 -31.49 15.05 -1.51
CA GLY A 114 -31.79 13.89 -2.35
C GLY A 114 -30.75 13.59 -3.43
N VAL A 115 -29.86 14.54 -3.78
CA VAL A 115 -28.89 14.40 -4.87
C VAL A 115 -27.62 13.68 -4.41
N SER A 116 -27.14 12.77 -5.27
CA SER A 116 -25.95 11.96 -5.04
C SER A 116 -24.71 12.58 -5.67
N TYR A 117 -23.67 12.79 -4.87
CA TYR A 117 -22.37 13.29 -5.29
C TYR A 117 -21.34 12.16 -5.19
N ILE A 118 -20.89 11.66 -6.34
CA ILE A 118 -20.07 10.45 -6.44
C ILE A 118 -18.69 10.81 -6.99
N THR A 119 -17.63 10.30 -6.38
CA THR A 119 -16.27 10.47 -6.87
C THR A 119 -16.01 9.66 -8.14
N LYS A 120 -14.90 9.92 -8.82
CA LYS A 120 -14.42 9.00 -9.85
C LYS A 120 -14.15 7.63 -9.22
N PHE A 121 -14.43 6.56 -9.97
CA PHE A 121 -14.05 5.21 -9.58
C PHE A 121 -12.54 5.02 -9.66
N GLU A 122 -12.01 4.34 -8.65
CA GLU A 122 -10.63 3.88 -8.58
C GLU A 122 -10.61 2.36 -8.48
N THR A 123 -9.74 1.73 -9.28
CA THR A 123 -9.57 0.28 -9.28
C THR A 123 -8.41 -0.11 -8.36
N HIS A 124 -8.72 -0.93 -7.35
CA HIS A 124 -7.73 -1.56 -6.47
C HIS A 124 -8.05 -3.05 -6.38
N PHE A 125 -7.07 -3.91 -6.66
CA PHE A 125 -7.25 -5.37 -6.64
C PHE A 125 -8.43 -5.87 -7.52
N ASN A 126 -8.59 -5.27 -8.70
CA ASN A 126 -9.71 -5.52 -9.63
C ASN A 126 -11.11 -5.23 -9.07
N VAL A 127 -11.19 -4.41 -8.03
CA VAL A 127 -12.44 -3.93 -7.46
C VAL A 127 -12.55 -2.43 -7.72
N ASP A 128 -13.59 -2.04 -8.46
CA ASP A 128 -13.87 -0.65 -8.75
C ASP A 128 -14.63 -0.02 -7.58
N SER A 129 -14.04 1.00 -6.98
CA SER A 129 -14.52 1.59 -5.74
C SER A 129 -14.68 3.11 -5.87
N SER A 130 -15.71 3.69 -5.26
CA SER A 130 -15.88 5.15 -5.19
C SER A 130 -16.58 5.58 -3.90
N ILE A 131 -16.38 6.85 -3.52
CA ILE A 131 -17.10 7.48 -2.42
C ILE A 131 -18.36 8.16 -2.96
N HIS A 132 -19.45 8.03 -2.22
CA HIS A 132 -20.73 8.66 -2.50
C HIS A 132 -21.20 9.42 -1.26
N LEU A 133 -21.41 10.73 -1.41
CA LEU A 133 -22.04 11.59 -0.42
C LEU A 133 -23.42 12.04 -0.90
N LYS A 134 -24.35 12.16 0.04
CA LYS A 134 -25.70 12.64 -0.24
C LYS A 134 -26.24 13.41 0.95
N ARG A 135 -27.00 14.48 0.70
CA ARG A 135 -27.81 15.12 1.73
C ARG A 135 -29.17 14.42 1.80
N SER A 136 -29.56 13.96 2.98
CA SER A 136 -30.85 13.30 3.23
C SER A 136 -31.37 13.61 4.63
N ASP A 137 -32.59 14.13 4.72
CA ASP A 137 -33.36 14.30 5.97
C ASP A 137 -32.55 14.98 7.09
N GLY A 138 -31.86 16.07 6.75
CA GLY A 138 -31.05 16.84 7.70
C GLY A 138 -29.74 16.17 8.12
N HIS A 139 -29.29 15.15 7.39
CA HIS A 139 -28.03 14.45 7.59
C HIS A 139 -27.18 14.42 6.32
N LEU A 140 -25.87 14.34 6.51
CA LEU A 140 -24.94 13.88 5.50
C LEU A 140 -24.94 12.35 5.53
N ALA A 141 -25.28 11.75 4.41
CA ALA A 141 -25.14 10.34 4.15
C ALA A 141 -23.79 10.06 3.48
N PHE A 142 -23.11 8.99 3.89
CA PHE A 142 -21.77 8.63 3.40
C PHE A 142 -21.73 7.12 3.10
N PHE A 143 -21.46 6.79 1.84
CA PHE A 143 -21.39 5.43 1.32
C PHE A 143 -20.10 5.19 0.54
N VAL A 144 -19.69 3.92 0.49
CA VAL A 144 -18.71 3.39 -0.47
C VAL A 144 -19.45 2.52 -1.46
N SER A 145 -19.28 2.84 -2.73
CA SER A 145 -19.80 2.04 -3.84
C SER A 145 -18.72 1.08 -4.29
N ILE A 146 -19.08 -0.19 -4.38
CA ILE A 146 -18.24 -1.25 -4.96
C ILE A 146 -18.95 -1.78 -6.19
N ARG A 147 -18.17 -1.95 -7.26
CA ARG A 147 -18.59 -2.61 -8.49
C ARG A 147 -17.68 -3.78 -8.79
N GLY A 148 -18.28 -4.84 -9.30
CA GLY A 148 -17.55 -6.01 -9.76
C GLY A 148 -16.90 -5.78 -11.11
N SER A 149 -16.26 -6.82 -11.63
CA SER A 149 -15.76 -6.80 -13.00
C SER A 149 -16.93 -6.85 -13.99
N GLU A 150 -16.87 -6.05 -15.07
CA GLU A 150 -17.90 -5.99 -16.12
C GLU A 150 -18.26 -7.38 -16.71
N ASN A 151 -17.35 -8.34 -16.63
CA ASN A 151 -17.51 -9.68 -17.22
C ASN A 151 -18.01 -10.74 -16.21
N ALA A 152 -18.13 -10.41 -14.92
CA ALA A 152 -18.51 -11.37 -13.90
C ALA A 152 -20.03 -11.46 -13.75
N THR A 153 -20.61 -12.64 -13.99
CA THR A 153 -22.05 -12.89 -13.82
C THR A 153 -22.46 -13.13 -12.38
N GLU A 154 -21.55 -13.72 -11.58
CA GLU A 154 -21.69 -13.95 -10.15
C GLU A 154 -20.36 -13.60 -9.49
N TRP A 155 -20.35 -12.59 -8.63
CA TRP A 155 -19.16 -12.17 -7.89
C TRP A 155 -19.54 -11.73 -6.49
N SER A 156 -18.57 -11.75 -5.58
CA SER A 156 -18.73 -11.10 -4.29
C SER A 156 -17.42 -10.48 -3.80
N VAL A 157 -17.54 -9.35 -3.09
CA VAL A 157 -16.43 -8.72 -2.36
C VAL A 157 -16.87 -8.55 -0.91
N GLU A 158 -16.22 -9.29 -0.01
CA GLU A 158 -16.36 -9.08 1.43
C GLU A 158 -15.38 -7.99 1.87
N THR A 159 -15.87 -7.00 2.61
CA THR A 159 -15.09 -5.84 3.02
C THR A 159 -15.32 -5.47 4.48
N LYS A 160 -14.29 -4.84 5.05
CA LYS A 160 -14.42 -3.97 6.22
C LYS A 160 -14.03 -2.56 5.81
N VAL A 161 -14.83 -1.58 6.20
CA VAL A 161 -14.65 -0.18 5.78
C VAL A 161 -14.74 0.74 6.98
N ASP A 162 -13.73 1.58 7.16
CA ASP A 162 -13.79 2.73 8.06
C ASP A 162 -14.03 4.01 7.25
N LEU A 163 -15.18 4.66 7.47
CA LEU A 163 -15.54 5.94 6.87
C LEU A 163 -15.16 7.06 7.83
N LYS A 164 -14.32 7.98 7.37
CA LYS A 164 -13.71 9.03 8.16
C LYS A 164 -13.97 10.40 7.55
N ILE A 165 -14.31 11.35 8.40
CA ILE A 165 -14.37 12.77 8.07
C ILE A 165 -13.51 13.51 9.09
N ASP A 166 -12.58 14.33 8.59
CA ASP A 166 -11.73 15.19 9.41
C ASP A 166 -12.19 16.65 9.27
N GLY A 167 -12.40 17.29 10.41
CA GLY A 167 -12.67 18.71 10.54
C GLY A 167 -11.46 19.48 11.07
N PRO A 168 -11.57 20.82 11.15
CA PRO A 168 -10.57 21.65 11.83
C PRO A 168 -10.37 21.24 13.30
N ASN A 169 -9.22 21.61 13.88
CA ASN A 169 -8.90 21.43 15.30
C ASN A 169 -8.92 19.98 15.82
N GLN A 170 -8.47 19.03 14.99
CA GLN A 170 -8.43 17.58 15.32
C GLN A 170 -9.81 16.95 15.55
N LYS A 171 -10.91 17.65 15.21
CA LYS A 171 -12.23 17.03 15.23
C LYS A 171 -12.28 16.00 14.11
N SER A 172 -12.72 14.79 14.43
CA SER A 172 -12.87 13.72 13.46
C SER A 172 -14.06 12.85 13.84
N GLN A 173 -14.70 12.29 12.83
CA GLN A 173 -15.72 11.27 13.00
C GLN A 173 -15.36 10.05 12.19
N VAL A 174 -15.46 8.88 12.81
CA VAL A 174 -15.23 7.60 12.16
C VAL A 174 -16.39 6.67 12.47
N LEU A 175 -16.99 6.09 11.44
CA LEU A 175 -17.92 4.96 11.57
C LEU A 175 -17.40 3.82 10.71
N ASN A 176 -17.61 2.59 11.17
CA ASN A 176 -17.15 1.39 10.46
C ASN A 176 -18.30 0.43 10.18
N PHE A 177 -18.18 -0.31 9.08
CA PHE A 177 -19.07 -1.40 8.75
C PHE A 177 -18.31 -2.55 8.11
N GLU A 178 -18.90 -3.73 8.20
CA GLU A 178 -18.54 -4.88 7.37
C GLU A 178 -19.69 -5.12 6.40
N HIS A 179 -19.38 -5.34 5.12
CA HIS A 179 -20.38 -5.59 4.09
C HIS A 179 -19.85 -6.54 3.03
N ARG A 180 -20.74 -7.42 2.57
CA ARG A 180 -20.51 -8.30 1.43
C ARG A 180 -21.32 -7.79 0.25
N TYR A 181 -20.61 -7.26 -0.74
CA TYR A 181 -21.18 -6.83 -2.01
C TYR A 181 -21.35 -8.04 -2.92
N GLU A 182 -22.54 -8.23 -3.49
CA GLU A 182 -22.85 -9.31 -4.47
C GLU A 182 -23.43 -8.76 -5.78
N LYS A 183 -23.47 -7.43 -5.90
CA LYS A 183 -23.93 -6.65 -7.05
C LYS A 183 -23.35 -5.25 -6.93
N ASP A 184 -23.45 -4.49 -8.01
CA ASP A 184 -23.04 -3.08 -8.02
C ASP A 184 -23.96 -2.26 -7.09
N GLU A 185 -23.43 -1.85 -5.95
CA GLU A 185 -24.20 -1.07 -4.96
C GLU A 185 -23.30 -0.20 -4.07
N GLY A 186 -23.93 0.74 -3.37
CA GLY A 186 -23.31 1.55 -2.32
C GLY A 186 -23.76 1.10 -0.94
N TRP A 187 -22.81 0.98 -0.02
CA TRP A 187 -23.07 0.64 1.38
C TRP A 187 -22.39 1.63 2.34
N GLY A 188 -23.03 1.91 3.47
CA GLY A 188 -22.61 2.95 4.41
C GLY A 188 -23.76 3.45 5.26
N PHE A 189 -23.70 4.72 5.66
CA PHE A 189 -24.60 5.29 6.66
C PHE A 189 -25.46 6.41 6.05
N PRO A 190 -26.80 6.20 5.96
CA PRO A 190 -27.74 7.26 5.57
C PRO A 190 -27.72 8.47 6.51
N GLU A 191 -27.45 8.23 7.79
CA GLU A 191 -27.36 9.25 8.85
C GLU A 191 -25.94 9.30 9.43
N PHE A 192 -24.91 9.48 8.58
CA PHE A 192 -23.51 9.48 9.04
C PHE A 192 -23.23 10.63 10.01
N LEU A 193 -23.63 11.85 9.65
CA LEU A 193 -23.39 13.06 10.43
C LEU A 193 -24.54 14.05 10.26
N LYS A 194 -24.96 14.72 11.34
CA LYS A 194 -25.97 15.78 11.26
C LYS A 194 -25.50 16.92 10.36
N TRP A 195 -26.39 17.41 9.50
CA TRP A 195 -26.04 18.42 8.49
C TRP A 195 -25.50 19.71 9.13
N ASP A 196 -26.16 20.20 10.17
CA ASP A 196 -25.73 21.42 10.87
C ASP A 196 -24.39 21.23 11.59
N GLU A 197 -24.12 20.06 12.16
CA GLU A 197 -22.83 19.76 12.77
C GLU A 197 -21.72 19.72 11.71
N MET A 198 -21.96 19.04 10.59
CA MET A 198 -21.05 19.00 9.45
C MET A 198 -20.69 20.41 8.98
N LYS A 199 -21.70 21.27 8.77
CA LYS A 199 -21.51 22.65 8.31
C LYS A 199 -20.66 23.49 9.27
N ASN A 200 -20.92 23.37 10.57
CA ASN A 200 -20.30 24.24 11.57
C ASN A 200 -18.93 23.75 12.03
N GLU A 201 -18.68 22.43 11.99
CA GLU A 201 -17.54 21.83 12.69
C GLU A 201 -16.58 21.04 11.80
N TYR A 202 -16.96 20.72 10.54
CA TYR A 202 -16.12 19.89 9.66
C TYR A 202 -15.71 20.58 8.35
N LEU A 203 -16.44 21.60 7.90
CA LEU A 203 -16.09 22.30 6.68
C LEU A 203 -14.86 23.19 6.83
N VAL A 204 -14.02 23.21 5.81
CA VAL A 204 -12.90 24.15 5.64
C VAL A 204 -13.09 24.87 4.30
N ASP A 205 -13.37 26.18 4.36
CA ASP A 205 -13.68 27.01 3.19
C ASP A 205 -14.79 26.40 2.30
N GLY A 206 -15.85 25.88 2.92
CA GLY A 206 -16.98 25.22 2.24
C GLY A 206 -16.68 23.82 1.70
N ASN A 207 -15.45 23.31 1.88
CA ASN A 207 -15.03 22.00 1.41
C ASN A 207 -15.04 20.96 2.53
N LEU A 208 -15.29 19.71 2.17
CA LEU A 208 -15.27 18.57 3.09
C LEU A 208 -14.26 17.52 2.60
N THR A 209 -13.31 17.17 3.45
CA THR A 209 -12.39 16.07 3.21
C THR A 209 -12.94 14.80 3.83
N VAL A 210 -13.06 13.76 3.02
CA VAL A 210 -13.54 12.45 3.46
C VAL A 210 -12.59 11.35 3.02
N GLU A 211 -12.48 10.32 3.85
CA GLU A 211 -11.68 9.14 3.60
C GLU A 211 -12.52 7.88 3.82
N ALA A 212 -12.32 6.88 2.97
CA ALA A 212 -12.80 5.52 3.19
C ALA A 212 -11.60 4.58 3.19
N HIS A 213 -11.31 3.99 4.35
CA HIS A 213 -10.25 2.99 4.51
C HIS A 213 -10.90 1.63 4.27
N VAL A 214 -10.66 1.07 3.10
CA VAL A 214 -11.27 -0.19 2.65
C VAL A 214 -10.27 -1.32 2.86
N GLU A 215 -10.72 -2.36 3.55
CA GLU A 215 -10.03 -3.64 3.71
C GLU A 215 -10.84 -4.70 2.95
N ILE A 216 -10.29 -5.27 1.88
CA ILE A 216 -10.89 -6.41 1.18
C ILE A 216 -10.50 -7.66 1.94
N ILE A 217 -11.52 -8.40 2.36
CA ILE A 217 -11.40 -9.60 3.16
C ILE A 217 -11.31 -10.83 2.25
N GLU A 218 -12.21 -10.92 1.26
CA GLU A 218 -12.25 -12.02 0.29
C GLU A 218 -12.96 -11.57 -0.99
N THR A 219 -12.42 -11.97 -2.14
CA THR A 219 -13.10 -11.86 -3.44
C THR A 219 -13.43 -13.23 -4.00
N SER A 220 -14.58 -13.32 -4.65
CA SER A 220 -15.01 -14.50 -5.41
C SER A 220 -15.62 -14.07 -6.74
N GLY A 221 -15.41 -14.86 -7.80
CA GLY A 221 -15.90 -14.56 -9.14
C GLY A 221 -15.24 -13.36 -9.82
N ILE A 222 -14.15 -12.83 -9.25
CA ILE A 222 -13.42 -11.67 -9.76
C ILE A 222 -12.06 -12.12 -10.30
N GLY A 223 -11.73 -11.66 -11.49
CA GLY A 223 -10.45 -11.92 -12.16
C GLY A 223 -10.59 -12.86 -13.35
N LYS A 224 -9.46 -13.43 -13.76
CA LYS A 224 -9.36 -14.32 -14.92
C LYS A 224 -9.95 -15.71 -14.62
N GLU A 225 -10.24 -16.48 -15.66
CA GLU A 225 -10.46 -17.91 -15.50
C GLU A 225 -9.21 -18.58 -14.91
N LYS A 226 -9.41 -19.44 -13.90
CA LYS A 226 -8.36 -20.25 -13.27
C LYS A 226 -7.93 -21.34 -14.24
N ILE A 227 -6.63 -21.43 -14.52
CA ILE A 227 -6.06 -22.31 -15.54
C ILE A 227 -5.56 -23.62 -14.92
N ARG A 228 -5.17 -23.60 -13.64
CA ARG A 228 -4.65 -24.75 -12.92
C ARG A 228 -5.47 -25.05 -11.67
N THR A 229 -5.64 -26.33 -11.40
CA THR A 229 -6.33 -26.83 -10.21
C THR A 229 -5.35 -27.07 -9.07
N PHE A 230 -5.78 -26.76 -7.85
CA PHE A 230 -5.04 -27.04 -6.60
C PHE A 230 -5.96 -27.63 -5.52
N ASP A 231 -7.11 -28.21 -5.89
CA ASP A 231 -8.05 -28.82 -4.95
C ASP A 231 -7.64 -30.26 -4.60
N GLU A 232 -8.53 -30.99 -3.90
CA GLU A 232 -8.27 -32.36 -3.45
C GLU A 232 -7.99 -33.34 -4.59
N SER A 233 -8.37 -33.03 -5.84
CA SER A 233 -8.00 -33.84 -7.00
C SER A 233 -6.49 -33.94 -7.23
N GLN A 234 -5.69 -33.00 -6.69
CA GLN A 234 -4.23 -32.96 -6.83
C GLN A 234 -3.50 -33.64 -5.67
N LYS A 235 -4.21 -34.37 -4.80
CA LYS A 235 -3.65 -34.99 -3.60
C LYS A 235 -2.58 -36.05 -3.90
N ASP A 236 -2.67 -36.73 -5.02
CA ASP A 236 -1.70 -37.75 -5.46
C ASP A 236 -0.32 -37.19 -5.80
N VAL A 237 -0.25 -35.89 -6.15
CA VAL A 237 0.99 -35.17 -6.48
C VAL A 237 1.35 -34.08 -5.46
N SER A 238 0.72 -34.09 -4.28
CA SER A 238 0.90 -33.08 -3.24
C SER A 238 1.28 -33.70 -1.89
N ASP A 239 2.19 -33.06 -1.17
CA ASP A 239 2.67 -33.46 0.16
C ASP A 239 2.39 -32.40 1.24
N LEU A 240 1.72 -31.29 0.88
CA LEU A 240 1.29 -30.23 1.77
C LEU A 240 -0.10 -29.71 1.38
N VAL A 241 -0.93 -29.47 2.39
CA VAL A 241 -2.17 -28.70 2.25
C VAL A 241 -1.97 -27.32 2.86
N VAL A 242 -2.26 -26.28 2.09
CA VAL A 242 -2.30 -24.90 2.57
C VAL A 242 -3.76 -24.46 2.64
N SER A 243 -4.24 -24.19 3.83
CA SER A 243 -5.60 -23.72 4.08
C SER A 243 -5.60 -22.19 4.17
N VAL A 244 -6.36 -21.56 3.28
CA VAL A 244 -6.56 -20.11 3.24
C VAL A 244 -8.05 -19.85 3.36
N ARG A 245 -8.45 -19.26 4.50
CA ARG A 245 -9.88 -19.16 4.87
C ARG A 245 -10.58 -20.53 4.73
N ASN A 246 -11.59 -20.62 3.88
CA ASN A 246 -12.37 -21.84 3.64
C ASN A 246 -11.90 -22.64 2.41
N THR A 247 -10.75 -22.29 1.81
CA THR A 247 -10.21 -22.94 0.62
C THR A 247 -8.93 -23.71 0.96
N LYS A 248 -8.85 -24.96 0.50
CA LYS A 248 -7.66 -25.81 0.66
C LYS A 248 -6.90 -25.92 -0.66
N PHE A 249 -5.60 -25.69 -0.59
CA PHE A 249 -4.67 -25.77 -1.71
C PHE A 249 -3.70 -26.93 -1.50
N TYR A 250 -3.75 -27.92 -2.39
CA TYR A 250 -2.87 -29.09 -2.42
C TYR A 250 -1.65 -28.76 -3.27
N VAL A 251 -0.48 -28.71 -2.64
CA VAL A 251 0.77 -28.22 -3.24
C VAL A 251 1.96 -29.09 -2.85
N ALA A 252 3.07 -28.92 -3.57
CA ALA A 252 4.33 -29.55 -3.25
C ALA A 252 5.16 -28.67 -2.29
N LYS A 253 5.36 -29.14 -1.05
CA LYS A 253 6.09 -28.49 0.05
C LYS A 253 7.46 -28.00 -0.38
N MET A 254 8.25 -28.90 -0.97
CA MET A 254 9.62 -28.58 -1.39
C MET A 254 9.66 -27.56 -2.52
N PHE A 255 8.65 -27.59 -3.41
CA PHE A 255 8.55 -26.60 -4.49
C PHE A 255 8.19 -25.23 -3.94
N LEU A 256 7.17 -25.14 -3.08
CA LEU A 256 6.75 -23.87 -2.46
C LEU A 256 7.90 -23.25 -1.65
N ALA A 257 8.62 -24.06 -0.87
CA ALA A 257 9.82 -23.65 -0.15
C ALA A 257 10.98 -23.22 -1.07
N ALA A 258 11.12 -23.80 -2.26
CA ALA A 258 12.13 -23.38 -3.22
C ALA A 258 11.82 -22.01 -3.87
N GLN A 259 10.53 -21.63 -3.94
CA GLN A 259 10.10 -20.38 -4.57
C GLN A 259 10.06 -19.18 -3.62
N SER A 260 10.09 -19.40 -2.31
CA SER A 260 9.87 -18.36 -1.30
C SER A 260 10.72 -18.61 -0.06
N SER A 261 11.47 -17.59 0.37
CA SER A 261 12.29 -17.71 1.58
C SER A 261 11.42 -17.81 2.85
N PHE A 262 10.27 -17.14 2.85
CA PHE A 262 9.25 -17.25 3.90
C PHE A 262 8.77 -18.70 4.04
N PHE A 263 8.30 -19.32 2.95
CA PHE A 263 7.83 -20.70 2.99
C PHE A 263 8.96 -21.67 3.28
N LYS A 264 10.19 -21.40 2.83
CA LYS A 264 11.37 -22.18 3.22
C LYS A 264 11.57 -22.18 4.73
N ALA A 265 11.54 -21.00 5.36
CA ALA A 265 11.68 -20.87 6.80
C ALA A 265 10.53 -21.57 7.52
N LEU A 266 9.28 -21.32 7.11
CA LEU A 266 8.08 -21.88 7.73
C LEU A 266 8.01 -23.42 7.66
N LEU A 267 8.30 -23.98 6.48
CA LEU A 267 8.06 -25.40 6.17
C LEU A 267 9.27 -26.29 6.42
N LEU A 268 10.49 -25.75 6.32
CA LEU A 268 11.75 -26.49 6.45
C LEU A 268 12.64 -26.00 7.60
N GLY A 269 12.24 -24.91 8.29
CA GLY A 269 12.91 -24.43 9.49
C GLY A 269 12.38 -25.08 10.77
N ASN A 270 12.62 -24.42 11.90
CA ASN A 270 12.33 -24.96 13.24
C ASN A 270 10.93 -24.60 13.78
N PHE A 271 10.00 -24.21 12.91
CA PHE A 271 8.64 -23.86 13.30
C PHE A 271 7.76 -25.12 13.45
N ALA A 272 6.68 -25.03 14.23
CA ALA A 272 5.75 -26.14 14.41
C ALA A 272 5.13 -26.59 13.06
N GLU A 273 4.92 -25.65 12.15
CA GLU A 273 4.41 -25.83 10.79
C GLU A 273 5.25 -26.81 9.97
N SER A 274 6.57 -26.87 10.21
CA SER A 274 7.48 -27.78 9.50
C SER A 274 7.11 -29.26 9.66
N LYS A 275 6.43 -29.61 10.76
CA LYS A 275 6.00 -30.98 11.09
C LYS A 275 4.56 -31.27 10.68
N LYS A 276 3.82 -30.28 10.19
CA LYS A 276 2.41 -30.42 9.80
C LYS A 276 2.29 -30.77 8.31
N SER A 277 1.30 -31.59 7.97
CA SER A 277 0.89 -31.84 6.59
C SER A 277 -0.17 -30.85 6.09
N GLU A 278 -0.76 -30.06 7.00
CA GLU A 278 -1.67 -28.97 6.71
C GLU A 278 -1.26 -27.73 7.51
N ILE A 279 -1.12 -26.58 6.82
CA ILE A 279 -0.85 -25.28 7.44
C ILE A 279 -1.98 -24.30 7.12
N THR A 280 -2.16 -23.29 7.94
CA THR A 280 -3.15 -22.24 7.72
C THR A 280 -2.45 -20.91 7.49
N LEU A 281 -2.82 -20.20 6.41
CA LEU A 281 -2.43 -18.83 6.17
C LEU A 281 -3.65 -17.92 6.38
N THR A 282 -3.40 -16.80 7.04
CA THR A 282 -4.42 -15.85 7.48
C THR A 282 -4.11 -14.45 6.93
N GLY A 283 -5.12 -13.58 6.86
CA GLY A 283 -4.95 -12.20 6.36
C GLY A 283 -4.77 -12.09 4.84
N ILE A 284 -5.08 -13.14 4.07
CA ILE A 284 -4.98 -13.15 2.62
C ILE A 284 -6.27 -13.62 1.95
N ASP A 285 -6.44 -13.18 0.72
CA ASP A 285 -7.51 -13.59 -0.17
C ASP A 285 -7.20 -14.94 -0.85
N PRO A 286 -8.09 -15.95 -0.78
CA PRO A 286 -7.87 -17.25 -1.42
C PRO A 286 -7.79 -17.15 -2.96
N THR A 287 -8.50 -16.21 -3.58
CA THR A 287 -8.44 -15.99 -5.03
C THR A 287 -7.07 -15.45 -5.44
N ASP A 288 -6.51 -14.50 -4.69
CA ASP A 288 -5.15 -14.01 -4.97
C ASP A 288 -4.11 -15.09 -4.73
N PHE A 289 -4.27 -15.91 -3.67
CA PHE A 289 -3.37 -17.02 -3.39
C PHE A 289 -3.38 -18.07 -4.49
N HIS A 290 -4.54 -18.34 -5.09
CA HIS A 290 -4.65 -19.20 -6.27
C HIS A 290 -3.77 -18.68 -7.42
N TYR A 291 -3.94 -17.42 -7.84
CA TYR A 291 -3.14 -16.86 -8.94
C TYR A 291 -1.66 -16.76 -8.59
N PHE A 292 -1.32 -16.51 -7.32
CA PHE A 292 0.06 -16.57 -6.85
C PHE A 292 0.66 -17.96 -7.07
N LEU A 293 -0.05 -19.03 -6.73
CA LEU A 293 0.39 -20.40 -7.02
C LEU A 293 0.51 -20.65 -8.53
N GLU A 294 -0.48 -20.26 -9.34
CA GLU A 294 -0.40 -20.40 -10.80
C GLU A 294 0.87 -19.73 -11.36
N VAL A 295 1.18 -18.51 -10.90
CA VAL A 295 2.40 -17.79 -11.25
C VAL A 295 3.65 -18.55 -10.81
N LEU A 296 3.69 -19.16 -9.63
CA LEU A 296 4.84 -19.96 -9.20
C LEU A 296 5.03 -21.20 -10.08
N TYR A 297 3.92 -21.87 -10.42
CA TYR A 297 3.92 -23.10 -11.21
C TYR A 297 4.13 -22.89 -12.71
N GLY A 298 4.22 -21.64 -13.17
CA GLY A 298 4.61 -21.31 -14.54
C GLY A 298 3.47 -20.91 -15.47
N GLU A 299 2.25 -20.78 -14.95
CA GLU A 299 1.08 -20.46 -15.76
C GLU A 299 0.99 -18.97 -16.11
N TRP A 300 0.26 -18.68 -17.19
CA TRP A 300 -0.04 -17.33 -17.66
C TRP A 300 -1.21 -16.70 -16.90
N ALA A 301 -1.08 -16.64 -15.57
CA ALA A 301 -2.15 -16.18 -14.67
C ALA A 301 -2.19 -14.65 -14.47
N MET A 302 -1.25 -13.92 -15.06
CA MET A 302 -1.08 -12.49 -14.83
C MET A 302 -1.80 -11.64 -15.88
N ASP A 303 -2.63 -10.71 -15.41
CA ASP A 303 -3.23 -9.67 -16.24
C ASP A 303 -3.50 -8.39 -15.43
N GLU A 304 -4.30 -7.47 -16.01
CA GLU A 304 -4.67 -6.21 -15.35
C GLU A 304 -5.41 -6.41 -14.02
N SER A 305 -6.15 -7.51 -13.88
CA SER A 305 -6.95 -7.85 -12.70
C SER A 305 -6.15 -8.56 -11.62
N THR A 306 -5.27 -9.48 -11.99
CA THR A 306 -4.60 -10.37 -11.02
C THR A 306 -3.27 -9.83 -10.50
N VAL A 307 -2.59 -8.96 -11.28
CA VAL A 307 -1.21 -8.55 -10.97
C VAL A 307 -1.05 -7.87 -9.60
N GLU A 308 -2.05 -7.12 -9.14
CA GLU A 308 -1.96 -6.39 -7.87
C GLU A 308 -2.06 -7.33 -6.66
N GLY A 309 -2.96 -8.31 -6.68
CA GLY A 309 -3.05 -9.35 -5.66
C GLY A 309 -1.82 -10.24 -5.63
N VAL A 310 -1.32 -10.65 -6.80
CA VAL A 310 -0.08 -11.45 -6.88
C VAL A 310 1.14 -10.66 -6.39
N ALA A 311 1.25 -9.38 -6.74
CA ALA A 311 2.37 -8.54 -6.28
C ALA A 311 2.37 -8.39 -4.75
N LEU A 312 1.20 -8.20 -4.14
CA LEU A 312 1.03 -8.17 -2.68
C LEU A 312 1.55 -9.46 -2.04
N LEU A 313 1.11 -10.62 -2.52
CA LEU A 313 1.53 -11.92 -1.95
C LEU A 313 3.00 -12.23 -2.24
N ALA A 314 3.52 -11.81 -3.39
CA ALA A 314 4.91 -12.00 -3.76
C ALA A 314 5.87 -11.23 -2.85
N ASP A 315 5.51 -10.00 -2.47
CA ASP A 315 6.25 -9.18 -1.51
C ASP A 315 6.15 -9.78 -0.11
N MET A 316 4.92 -10.07 0.34
CA MET A 316 4.66 -10.58 1.69
C MET A 316 5.32 -11.94 1.95
N TYR A 317 5.36 -12.83 0.96
CA TYR A 317 5.99 -14.15 1.08
C TYR A 317 7.41 -14.21 0.53
N ASP A 318 8.04 -13.09 0.20
CA ASP A 318 9.39 -13.03 -0.36
C ASP A 318 9.61 -14.08 -1.48
N ALA A 319 8.82 -13.95 -2.54
CA ALA A 319 8.77 -14.87 -3.67
C ALA A 319 9.35 -14.20 -4.94
N PRO A 320 10.69 -14.22 -5.13
CA PRO A 320 11.36 -13.41 -6.15
C PRO A 320 10.97 -13.80 -7.59
N THR A 321 10.56 -15.05 -7.84
CA THR A 321 10.03 -15.45 -9.15
C THR A 321 8.72 -14.75 -9.48
N ALA A 322 7.81 -14.64 -8.51
CA ALA A 322 6.55 -13.94 -8.69
C ALA A 322 6.77 -12.42 -8.84
N ILE A 323 7.66 -11.82 -8.04
CA ILE A 323 8.07 -10.41 -8.17
C ILE A 323 8.55 -10.10 -9.60
N ARG A 324 9.51 -10.89 -10.12
CA ARG A 324 10.02 -10.68 -11.50
C ARG A 324 8.93 -10.80 -12.56
N ARG A 325 7.97 -11.71 -12.38
CA ARG A 325 6.83 -11.85 -13.29
C ARG A 325 5.89 -10.64 -13.22
N CYS A 326 5.56 -10.15 -12.01
CA CYS A 326 4.78 -8.94 -11.79
C CYS A 326 5.43 -7.73 -12.47
N GLU A 327 6.74 -7.53 -12.28
CA GLU A 327 7.49 -6.45 -12.91
C GLU A 327 7.49 -6.57 -14.43
N SER A 328 7.71 -7.77 -14.97
CA SER A 328 7.71 -8.00 -16.42
C SER A 328 6.37 -7.62 -17.04
N PHE A 329 5.25 -8.08 -16.45
CA PHE A 329 3.92 -7.73 -16.94
C PHE A 329 3.67 -6.21 -16.84
N LEU A 330 3.98 -5.61 -15.68
CA LEU A 330 3.74 -4.18 -15.46
C LEU A 330 4.56 -3.29 -16.41
N LEU A 331 5.76 -3.71 -16.79
CA LEU A 331 6.61 -2.97 -17.73
C LEU A 331 6.18 -3.17 -19.18
N ASN A 332 5.90 -4.41 -19.58
CA ASN A 332 5.83 -4.77 -21.00
C ASN A 332 4.39 -4.87 -21.55
N GLU A 333 3.43 -5.22 -20.70
CA GLU A 333 2.07 -5.58 -21.13
C GLU A 333 1.00 -4.67 -20.52
N SER A 334 1.25 -4.14 -19.32
CA SER A 334 0.22 -3.41 -18.59
C SER A 334 -0.06 -2.02 -19.14
N LYS A 335 -1.35 -1.71 -19.25
CA LYS A 335 -1.94 -0.41 -19.62
C LYS A 335 -2.14 0.53 -18.43
N LYS A 336 -1.76 0.13 -17.21
CA LYS A 336 -1.83 0.99 -16.02
C LYS A 336 -1.06 2.30 -16.25
N SER A 337 -1.56 3.38 -15.68
CA SER A 337 -0.87 4.68 -15.73
C SER A 337 0.48 4.61 -15.02
N LEU A 338 1.41 5.48 -15.40
CA LEU A 338 2.71 5.61 -14.72
C LEU A 338 2.54 5.86 -13.22
N LYS A 339 1.53 6.65 -12.84
CA LYS A 339 1.14 6.89 -11.44
C LYS A 339 0.81 5.58 -10.70
N LYS A 340 -0.10 4.75 -11.25
CA LYS A 340 -0.48 3.48 -10.62
C LYS A 340 0.69 2.49 -10.60
N LYS A 341 1.51 2.43 -11.66
CA LYS A 341 2.73 1.59 -11.68
C LYS A 341 3.71 2.01 -10.58
N LEU A 342 3.98 3.30 -10.41
CA LEU A 342 4.88 3.81 -9.36
C LEU A 342 4.32 3.56 -7.95
N GLN A 343 3.00 3.73 -7.76
CA GLN A 343 2.32 3.40 -6.50
C GLN A 343 2.47 1.92 -6.16
N MET A 344 2.19 1.03 -7.11
CA MET A 344 2.37 -0.42 -6.92
C MET A 344 3.83 -0.78 -6.66
N ALA A 345 4.76 -0.19 -7.40
CA ALA A 345 6.19 -0.46 -7.24
C ALA A 345 6.71 -0.10 -5.87
N THR A 346 6.23 1.01 -5.32
CA THR A 346 6.55 1.45 -3.96
C THR A 346 5.91 0.52 -2.93
N ARG A 347 4.62 0.23 -3.11
CA ARG A 347 3.82 -0.50 -2.13
C ARG A 347 4.26 -1.95 -1.95
N TYR A 348 4.68 -2.61 -3.03
CA TYR A 348 5.05 -4.03 -3.05
C TYR A 348 6.54 -4.24 -3.34
N HIS A 349 7.37 -3.24 -3.05
CA HIS A 349 8.83 -3.28 -3.20
C HIS A 349 9.34 -3.83 -4.55
N LEU A 350 8.67 -3.46 -5.65
CA LEU A 350 9.05 -3.84 -7.02
C LEU A 350 10.15 -2.91 -7.55
N GLU A 351 11.37 -3.09 -7.05
CA GLU A 351 12.48 -2.14 -7.23
C GLU A 351 12.86 -1.88 -8.70
N ASN A 352 12.80 -2.88 -9.57
CA ASN A 352 13.11 -2.69 -10.98
C ASN A 352 11.97 -1.95 -11.70
N LEU A 353 10.71 -2.22 -11.38
CA LEU A 353 9.59 -1.41 -11.85
C LEU A 353 9.72 0.04 -11.35
N LYS A 354 10.03 0.25 -10.07
CA LYS A 354 10.19 1.57 -9.46
C LYS A 354 11.25 2.39 -10.19
N LYS A 355 12.43 1.79 -10.40
CA LYS A 355 13.53 2.39 -11.15
C LYS A 355 13.09 2.80 -12.56
N LYS A 356 12.40 1.92 -13.28
CA LYS A 356 11.91 2.19 -14.64
C LYS A 356 10.88 3.32 -14.67
N CYS A 357 9.93 3.33 -13.74
CA CYS A 357 8.99 4.44 -13.61
C CYS A 357 9.70 5.78 -13.39
N LEU A 358 10.72 5.83 -12.53
CA LEU A 358 11.50 7.05 -12.30
C LEU A 358 12.35 7.46 -13.51
N GLU A 359 12.83 6.51 -14.32
CA GLU A 359 13.53 6.78 -15.59
C GLU A 359 12.61 7.41 -16.64
N GLU A 360 11.33 7.04 -16.65
CA GLU A 360 10.31 7.57 -17.57
C GLU A 360 9.90 9.02 -17.27
N ILE A 361 10.01 9.47 -16.03
CA ILE A 361 9.72 10.86 -15.64
C ILE A 361 10.84 11.76 -16.18
N LYS A 362 10.63 12.47 -17.29
CA LYS A 362 11.67 13.31 -17.93
C LYS A 362 11.38 14.80 -17.86
N THR A 363 10.13 15.16 -17.59
CA THR A 363 9.67 16.54 -17.59
C THR A 363 8.87 16.88 -16.34
N ALA A 364 8.69 18.18 -16.08
CA ALA A 364 7.80 18.66 -15.03
C ALA A 364 6.34 18.21 -15.24
N THR A 365 5.92 17.97 -16.49
CA THR A 365 4.58 17.45 -16.80
C THR A 365 4.44 15.99 -16.38
N ASP A 366 5.44 15.16 -16.68
CA ASP A 366 5.46 13.76 -16.24
C ASP A 366 5.45 13.68 -14.71
N LEU A 367 6.26 14.53 -14.06
CA LEU A 367 6.30 14.60 -12.61
C LEU A 367 4.94 14.94 -12.02
N ARG A 368 4.25 15.97 -12.54
CA ARG A 368 2.89 16.33 -12.09
C ARG A 368 1.90 15.19 -12.29
N SER A 369 2.07 14.37 -13.34
CA SER A 369 1.16 13.25 -13.63
C SER A 369 1.22 12.11 -12.61
N VAL A 370 2.35 11.97 -11.89
CA VAL A 370 2.54 10.92 -10.88
C VAL A 370 2.24 11.36 -9.45
N LEU A 371 2.11 12.67 -9.20
CA LEU A 371 1.81 13.17 -7.86
C LEU A 371 0.36 12.83 -7.44
N PRO A 372 0.12 12.50 -6.17
CA PRO A 372 -1.22 12.49 -5.60
C PRO A 372 -1.78 13.91 -5.48
N ALA A 373 -3.08 13.99 -5.16
CA ALA A 373 -3.73 15.28 -4.89
C ALA A 373 -3.18 15.92 -3.60
N ASP A 374 -2.93 15.10 -2.58
CA ASP A 374 -2.27 15.50 -1.33
C ASP A 374 -0.89 14.87 -1.26
N LEU A 375 0.16 15.70 -1.20
CA LEU A 375 1.55 15.24 -1.14
C LEU A 375 1.87 14.45 0.12
N ASN A 376 1.10 14.65 1.20
CA ASN A 376 1.27 13.86 2.43
C ASN A 376 0.91 12.38 2.23
N ASP A 377 0.21 12.04 1.15
CA ASP A 377 -0.12 10.66 0.79
C ASP A 377 1.06 9.92 0.12
N LEU A 378 2.16 10.61 -0.20
CA LEU A 378 3.38 9.96 -0.72
C LEU A 378 4.22 9.36 0.40
N ASP A 379 4.73 8.15 0.16
CA ASP A 379 5.82 7.61 0.97
C ASP A 379 7.02 8.59 0.97
N PRO A 380 7.61 8.92 2.14
CA PRO A 380 8.69 9.88 2.23
C PRO A 380 9.91 9.54 1.36
N LYS A 381 10.23 8.25 1.15
CA LYS A 381 11.35 7.86 0.28
C LYS A 381 11.04 8.17 -1.17
N VAL A 382 9.81 7.89 -1.62
CA VAL A 382 9.34 8.24 -2.98
C VAL A 382 9.33 9.74 -3.17
N MET A 383 8.83 10.50 -2.19
CA MET A 383 8.86 11.97 -2.26
C MET A 383 10.29 12.50 -2.43
N SER A 384 11.25 11.97 -1.66
CA SER A 384 12.67 12.31 -1.79
C SER A 384 13.22 11.98 -3.19
N GLU A 385 12.88 10.82 -3.75
CA GLU A 385 13.31 10.43 -5.11
C GLU A 385 12.70 11.32 -6.19
N LEU A 386 11.41 11.63 -6.09
CA LEU A 386 10.71 12.53 -7.01
C LEU A 386 11.25 13.96 -6.93
N PHE A 387 11.61 14.43 -5.73
CA PHE A 387 12.25 15.73 -5.54
C PHE A 387 13.63 15.79 -6.20
N LYS A 388 14.48 14.77 -5.97
CA LYS A 388 15.78 14.64 -6.66
C LYS A 388 15.59 14.64 -8.18
N LYS A 389 14.56 13.94 -8.67
CA LYS A 389 14.22 13.91 -10.08
C LYS A 389 13.82 15.29 -10.60
N SER A 390 13.03 16.05 -9.85
CA SER A 390 12.60 17.41 -10.25
C SER A 390 13.77 18.37 -10.44
N ILE A 391 14.84 18.23 -9.63
CA ILE A 391 16.03 19.08 -9.72
C ILE A 391 16.84 18.75 -10.98
N SER A 392 16.77 17.50 -11.46
CA SER A 392 17.51 17.03 -12.65
C SER A 392 16.94 17.47 -14.00
N PHE A 393 15.80 18.18 -14.01
CA PHE A 393 15.22 18.71 -15.26
C PHE A 393 15.89 20.00 -15.75
N HIS A 394 16.81 20.52 -14.94
CA HIS A 394 17.69 21.66 -15.23
C HIS A 394 19.12 21.16 -15.44
#